data_AF-Q9MWA4-F1
#
_entry.id   AF-Q9MWA4-F1
#
_cell.length_a   1.000
_cell.length_b   1.000
_cell.length_c   1.000
_cell.angle_alpha   90.00
_cell.angle_beta   90.00
_cell.angle_gamma   90.00
#
_symmetry.space_group_name_H-M   'P 1'
#
loop_
_entity.id
_entity.type
_entity.pdbx_description
1 polymer ?
#
loop_
_entity_poly.entity_id
_entity_poly.type
_entity_poly.pdbx_seq_one_letter_code
_entity_poly.pdbx_strand_id
1 'polypeptide(L)' 'FNSTELKDIELIYSQYYNKLEIYRFTSSLGKFVGYTEYGVKQAMYFNDLPGEVAQ' A
#
# COMPACT_ATOMS: atom_id res chain seq x y z
N PHE A 1 27.99 5.52 2.88
CA PHE A 1 26.68 5.75 3.51
C PHE A 1 26.23 4.44 4.13
N ASN A 2 26.03 4.40 5.44
CA ASN A 2 25.36 3.29 6.11
C ASN A 2 24.30 3.92 7.01
N SER A 3 23.03 3.81 6.61
CA SER A 3 21.91 4.21 7.45
C SER A 3 21.31 2.94 8.04
N THR A 4 21.58 2.73 9.33
CA THR A 4 20.99 1.64 10.12
C THR A 4 19.51 1.87 10.41
N GLU A 5 18.98 3.06 10.10
CA GLU A 5 17.56 3.38 10.19
C GLU A 5 16.98 3.53 8.78
N LEU A 6 15.94 2.77 8.44
CA LEU A 6 15.18 2.85 7.18
C LEU A 6 14.39 4.16 7.03
N LYS A 7 14.84 5.28 7.61
CA LYS A 7 14.14 6.56 7.59
C LYS A 7 14.12 7.21 6.20
N ASP A 8 15.04 6.82 5.31
CA ASP A 8 15.15 7.38 3.96
C ASP A 8 14.60 6.45 2.86
N ILE A 9 13.98 5.32 3.22
CA ILE A 9 13.50 4.32 2.25
C ILE A 9 11.98 4.17 2.38
N GLU A 10 11.28 4.36 1.27
CA GLU A 10 9.83 4.18 1.19
C GLU A 10 9.48 3.08 0.19
N LEU A 11 8.74 2.07 0.65
CA LEU A 11 8.05 1.13 -0.21
C LEU A 11 6.69 1.71 -0.62
N ILE A 12 6.50 1.86 -1.92
CA ILE A 12 5.21 2.16 -2.56
C ILE A 12 4.85 0.99 -3.47
N TYR A 13 3.70 0.38 -3.23
CA TYR A 13 3.16 -0.67 -4.08
C TYR A 13 1.82 -0.22 -4.66
N SER A 14 1.77 0.02 -5.96
CA SER A 14 0.57 0.46 -6.67
C SER A 14 0.11 -0.59 -7.67
N GLN A 15 -1.19 -0.88 -7.68
CA GLN A 15 -1.81 -1.72 -8.70
C GLN A 15 -2.56 -0.88 -9.73
N TYR A 16 -2.24 -1.12 -11.01
CA TYR A 16 -2.81 -0.42 -12.15
C TYR A 16 -3.51 -1.39 -13.10
N TYR A 17 -4.63 -0.95 -13.66
CA TYR A 17 -5.26 -1.60 -14.80
C TYR A 17 -5.75 -0.54 -15.78
N ASN A 18 -5.49 -0.71 -17.09
CA ASN A 18 -5.85 0.27 -18.12
C ASN A 18 -5.38 1.72 -17.80
N LYS A 19 -4.18 1.86 -17.24
CA LYS A 19 -3.60 3.15 -16.79
C LYS A 19 -4.38 3.85 -15.66
N LEU A 20 -5.33 3.16 -15.03
CA LEU A 20 -6.05 3.60 -13.86
C LEU A 20 -5.47 2.94 -12.61
N GLU A 21 -5.13 3.74 -11.61
CA GLU A 21 -4.69 3.20 -10.33
C GLU A 21 -5.89 2.63 -9.57
N ILE A 22 -5.79 1.39 -9.13
CA ILE A 22 -6.86 0.71 -8.40
C ILE A 22 -6.67 0.95 -6.90
N TYR A 23 -5.52 0.55 -6.35
CA TYR A 23 -5.16 0.76 -4.94
C TYR A 23 -3.64 0.88 -4.78
N ARG A 24 -3.21 1.40 -3.62
CA ARG A 24 -1.80 1.56 -3.25
C ARG A 24 -1.57 1.23 -1.79
N PHE A 25 -0.48 0.54 -1.50
CA PHE A 25 0.12 0.50 -0.17
C PHE A 25 1.32 1.45 -0.12
N THR A 26 1.42 2.23 0.94
CA THR A 26 2.64 2.96 1.27
C THR A 26 3.12 2.54 2.65
N SER A 27 4.39 2.17 2.75
CA SER A 27 5.01 1.79 4.03
C SER A 27 4.96 2.92 5.07
N SER A 28 4.98 4.18 4.63
CA SER A 28 4.80 5.36 5.48
C SER A 28 3.41 5.46 6.12
N LEU A 29 2.37 4.92 5.46
CA LEU A 29 0.99 4.91 5.96
C LEU A 29 0.60 3.58 6.61
N GLY A 30 1.31 2.50 6.26
CA GLY A 30 1.09 1.15 6.78
C GLY A 30 -0.23 0.51 6.37
N LYS A 31 -0.88 0.99 5.31
CA LYS A 31 -2.18 0.47 4.85
C LYS A 31 -2.42 0.70 3.36
N PHE A 32 -3.38 -0.03 2.82
CA PHE A 32 -3.87 0.12 1.47
C PHE A 32 -4.91 1.25 1.36
N VAL A 33 -4.83 2.05 0.30
CA VAL A 33 -5.78 3.10 -0.09
C VAL A 33 -6.32 2.79 -1.48
N GLY A 34 -7.64 2.80 -1.64
CA GLY A 34 -8.31 2.58 -2.93
C GLY A 34 -8.62 3.88 -3.66
N TYR A 35 -8.42 3.91 -4.98
CA TYR A 35 -8.66 5.07 -5.85
C TYR A 35 -9.81 4.88 -6.85
N THR A 36 -10.43 3.70 -6.82
CA THR A 36 -11.65 3.36 -7.55
C THR A 36 -12.63 2.67 -6.59
N GLU A 37 -13.91 2.61 -6.92
CA GLU A 37 -14.89 1.88 -6.08
C GLU A 37 -14.48 0.42 -5.85
N TYR A 38 -13.97 -0.23 -6.89
CA TYR A 38 -13.41 -1.58 -6.78
C TYR A 38 -12.16 -1.59 -5.88
N GLY A 39 -11.24 -0.65 -6.08
CA GLY A 39 -10.04 -0.52 -5.29
C GLY A 39 -10.29 -0.22 -3.81
N VAL A 40 -11.36 0.49 -3.46
CA VAL A 40 -11.77 0.72 -2.07
C VAL A 40 -12.15 -0.60 -1.41
N LYS A 41 -12.91 -1.46 -2.10
CA LYS A 41 -13.27 -2.80 -1.59
C LYS A 41 -12.04 -3.69 -1.40
N GLN A 42 -11.12 -3.66 -2.36
CA GLN A 42 -9.86 -4.40 -2.25
C GLN A 42 -8.99 -3.88 -1.11
N ALA A 43 -8.87 -2.56 -0.95
CA ALA A 43 -8.11 -1.96 0.14
C ALA A 43 -8.69 -2.32 1.51
N MET A 44 -10.01 -2.29 1.66
CA MET A 44 -10.68 -2.76 2.88
C MET A 44 -10.37 -4.23 3.18
N TYR A 45 -10.44 -5.09 2.15
CA TYR A 45 -10.10 -6.50 2.29
C TYR A 45 -8.65 -6.71 2.74
N PHE A 46 -7.67 -6.07 2.08
CA PHE A 46 -6.26 -6.22 2.44
C PHE A 46 -5.94 -5.63 3.82
N ASN A 47 -6.57 -4.53 4.20
CA ASN A 47 -6.40 -3.92 5.52
C ASN A 47 -7.00 -4.77 6.67
N ASP A 48 -7.80 -5.79 6.35
CA ASP A 48 -8.34 -6.73 7.33
C ASP A 48 -7.52 -8.02 7.42
N LEU A 49 -6.52 -8.20 6.54
CA LEU A 49 -5.63 -9.37 6.54
C LEU A 49 -4.38 -9.11 7.39
N PRO A 50 -4.17 -9.85 8.50
CA PRO A 50 -3.05 -9.61 9.42
C PRO A 50 -1.66 -9.78 8.80
N GLY A 51 -1.54 -10.52 7.69
CA GLY A 51 -0.27 -10.76 6.99
C GLY A 51 0.09 -9.69 5.96
N GLU A 52 -0.86 -8.88 5.52
CA GLU A 52 -0.68 -7.83 4.50
C GLU A 52 -0.48 -6.45 5.14
N VAL A 53 -1.02 -6.27 6.35
CA VAL A 53 -0.88 -5.07 7.19
C VAL A 53 -0.33 -5.46 8.56
N ALA A 54 0.95 -5.85 8.58
CA ALA A 54 1.82 -5.87 9.76
C ALA A 54 3.26 -5.69 9.25
N GLN A 55 4.09 -4.77 9.77
CA GLN A 55 4.21 -4.23 11.13
C GLN A 55 4.67 -2.77 11.09
#